data_AF-A0A522R8J8-F1
#
_entry.id   AF-A0A522R8J8-F1
#
_cell.length_a   1.000
_cell.length_b   1.000
_cell.length_c   1.000
_cell.angle_alpha   90.00
_cell.angle_beta   90.00
_cell.angle_gamma   90.00
#
_symmetry.space_group_name_H-M   'P 1'
#
loop_
_entity.id
_entity.type
_entity.pdbx_description
1 polymer ?
#
loop_
_entity_poly.entity_id
_entity_poly.type
_entity_poly.pdbx_seq_one_letter_code
_entity_poly.pdbx_strand_id
1 'polypeptide(L)' 'MMYYFFKYTYKVFSLFGIMTFVSFAAFAQKSFRTNKKLTKELEKTVAGFHGTIGVYVWNLKNGKGASINADTL' A
#
# COMPACT_ATOMS: atom_id res chain seq x y z
N MET A 1 -46.25 3.06 -14.01
CA MET A 1 -45.16 4.02 -14.29
C MET A 1 -44.40 4.43 -13.01
N MET A 2 -45.09 4.90 -11.96
CA MET A 2 -44.45 5.42 -10.73
C MET A 2 -43.60 4.42 -9.93
N TYR A 3 -44.01 3.15 -9.86
CA TYR A 3 -43.25 2.08 -9.18
C TYR A 3 -41.84 1.86 -9.77
N TYR A 4 -41.73 1.85 -11.10
CA TYR A 4 -40.44 1.65 -11.79
C TYR A 4 -39.49 2.84 -11.60
N PHE A 5 -40.04 4.05 -11.49
CA PHE A 5 -39.27 5.26 -11.20
C PHE A 5 -38.66 5.19 -9.79
N PHE A 6 -39.48 4.90 -8.77
CA PHE A 6 -38.99 4.70 -7.40
C PHE A 6 -37.99 3.53 -7.30
N LYS A 7 -38.15 2.52 -8.16
CA LYS A 7 -37.24 1.37 -8.23
C LYS A 7 -35.84 1.73 -8.70
N TYR A 8 -35.77 2.59 -9.72
CA TYR A 8 -34.50 3.04 -10.29
C TYR A 8 -33.79 4.04 -9.38
N THR A 9 -34.53 4.94 -8.73
CA THR A 9 -33.94 5.93 -7.83
C THR A 9 -33.22 5.28 -6.65
N TYR A 10 -33.84 4.29 -5.97
CA TYR A 10 -33.14 3.60 -4.87
C TYR A 10 -31.90 2.84 -5.35
N LYS A 11 -31.90 2.33 -6.59
CA LYS A 11 -30.78 1.57 -7.13
C LYS A 11 -29.58 2.47 -7.42
N VAL A 12 -29.82 3.70 -7.90
CA VAL A 12 -28.78 4.71 -8.10
C VAL A 12 -28.20 5.18 -6.76
N PHE A 13 -29.07 5.45 -5.76
CA PHE A 13 -28.61 5.78 -4.40
C PHE A 13 -27.79 4.65 -3.76
N SER A 14 -28.21 3.40 -3.95
CA SER A 14 -27.47 2.23 -3.48
C SER A 14 -26.09 2.12 -4.16
N LEU A 15 -25.99 2.33 -5.47
CA LEU A 15 -24.73 2.32 -6.19
C LEU A 15 -23.77 3.41 -5.70
N PHE A 16 -24.30 4.61 -5.46
CA PHE A 16 -23.52 5.74 -4.96
C PHE A 16 -22.98 5.46 -3.55
N GLY A 17 -23.78 4.84 -2.68
CA GLY A 17 -23.35 4.41 -1.35
C GLY A 17 -22.24 3.35 -1.37
N ILE A 18 -22.27 2.42 -2.33
CA ILE A 18 -21.20 1.42 -2.49
C ILE A 18 -19.90 2.08 -2.98
N MET A 19 -19.97 3.02 -3.93
CA MET A 19 -18.78 3.72 -4.43
C MET A 19 -18.09 4.56 -3.35
N THR A 20 -18.86 5.23 -2.49
CA THR A 20 -18.29 6.02 -1.39
C THR A 20 -17.65 5.13 -0.32
N PHE A 21 -18.26 3.97 -0.02
CA PHE A 21 -17.69 3.00 0.92
C PHE A 21 -16.36 2.40 0.45
N VAL A 22 -16.25 2.03 -0.83
CA VAL A 22 -15.00 1.48 -1.41
C VAL A 22 -13.85 2.50 -1.37
N SER A 23 -14.15 3.79 -1.55
CA SER A 23 -13.15 4.86 -1.50
C SER A 23 -12.50 5.01 -0.11
N PHE A 24 -13.26 4.74 0.97
CA PHE A 24 -12.74 4.80 2.34
C PHE A 24 -11.82 3.63 2.67
N ALA A 25 -12.06 2.45 2.10
CA ALA A 25 -11.25 1.26 2.32
C ALA A 25 -9.81 1.40 1.78
N ALA A 26 -9.60 2.21 0.73
CA ALA A 26 -8.28 2.46 0.15
C ALA A 26 -7.31 3.15 1.12
N PHE A 27 -7.81 4.03 2.01
CA PHE A 27 -6.98 4.76 2.97
C PHE A 27 -6.49 3.90 4.16
N ALA A 28 -7.11 2.75 4.39
CA ALA A 28 -6.74 1.84 5.49
C ALA A 28 -5.57 0.90 5.14
N GLN A 29 -5.11 0.87 3.89
CA GLN A 29 -4.02 0.00 3.46
C GLN A 29 -2.67 0.49 4.04
N LYS A 30 -2.20 -0.18 5.11
CA LYS A 30 -0.84 0.00 5.64
C LYS A 30 0.18 -0.62 4.67
N SER A 31 0.56 0.13 3.64
CA SER A 31 1.66 -0.27 2.75
C SER A 31 3.02 -0.08 3.42
N PHE A 32 4.00 -0.89 3.00
CA PHE A 32 5.40 -0.74 3.37
C PHE A 32 5.91 0.63 2.91
N ARG A 33 6.45 1.43 3.84
CA ARG A 33 6.93 2.79 3.53
C ARG A 33 8.46 2.85 3.59
N THR A 34 9.12 3.18 2.49
CA THR A 34 10.58 3.26 2.48
C THR A 34 11.12 4.35 3.41
N ASN A 35 12.04 3.98 4.29
CA ASN A 35 12.83 4.88 5.10
C ASN A 35 14.14 5.23 4.36
N LYS A 36 14.13 6.36 3.65
CA LYS A 36 15.25 6.80 2.80
C LYS A 36 16.60 6.89 3.51
N LYS A 37 16.62 7.31 4.79
CA LYS A 37 17.87 7.42 5.55
C LYS A 37 18.46 6.02 5.80
N LEU A 38 17.63 5.11 6.30
CA LEU A 38 18.01 3.72 6.57
C LEU A 38 18.47 3.02 5.29
N THR A 39 17.73 3.17 4.19
CA THR A 39 18.10 2.59 2.89
C THR A 39 19.48 3.07 2.45
N LYS A 40 19.75 4.37 2.51
CA LYS A 40 21.05 4.95 2.10
C LYS A 40 22.22 4.47 2.96
N GLU A 41 22.00 4.28 4.27
CA GLU A 41 23.01 3.75 5.17
C GLU A 41 23.31 2.27 4.88
N LEU A 42 22.27 1.47 4.62
CA LEU A 42 22.42 0.06 4.24
C LEU A 42 23.12 -0.08 2.89
N GLU A 43 22.72 0.69 1.87
CA GLU A 43 23.37 0.72 0.55
C GLU A 43 24.88 1.00 0.67
N LYS A 44 25.28 1.99 1.46
CA LYS A 44 26.70 2.29 1.72
C LYS A 44 27.43 1.15 2.42
N THR A 45 26.75 0.49 3.35
CA THR A 45 27.33 -0.61 4.12
C THR A 45 27.60 -1.83 3.24
N VAL A 46 26.67 -2.13 2.31
CA VAL A 46 26.79 -3.28 1.42
C VAL A 46 27.60 -2.98 0.15
N ALA A 47 27.88 -1.72 -0.17
CA ALA A 47 28.58 -1.31 -1.40
C ALA A 47 29.98 -1.94 -1.57
N GLY A 48 30.67 -2.27 -0.48
CA GLY A 48 31.99 -2.91 -0.52
C GLY A 48 31.94 -4.43 -0.74
N PHE A 49 30.75 -5.02 -0.81
CA PHE A 49 30.61 -6.46 -0.98
C PHE A 49 30.66 -6.85 -2.45
N HIS A 50 31.59 -7.74 -2.80
CA HIS A 50 31.78 -8.23 -4.18
C HIS A 50 30.86 -9.42 -4.48
N GLY A 51 29.55 -9.20 -4.37
CA GLY A 51 28.50 -10.19 -4.62
C GLY A 51 27.10 -9.58 -4.48
N THR A 52 26.06 -10.40 -4.55
CA THR A 52 24.66 -9.94 -4.36
C THR A 52 24.27 -10.02 -2.88
N ILE A 53 23.78 -8.92 -2.30
CA ILE A 53 23.19 -8.91 -0.96
C ILE A 53 21.72 -8.54 -1.05
N GLY A 54 20.87 -9.38 -0.45
CA GLY A 54 19.48 -9.08 -0.12
C GLY A 54 19.36 -8.59 1.34
N VAL A 55 18.68 -7.47 1.56
CA VAL A 55 18.38 -6.91 2.89
C VAL A 55 16.93 -6.47 2.95
N TYR A 56 16.18 -6.99 3.93
CA TYR A 56 14.83 -6.53 4.24
C TYR A 56 14.73 -6.12 5.71
N VAL A 57 14.30 -4.89 5.95
CA VAL A 57 14.08 -4.35 7.30
C VAL A 57 12.68 -3.77 7.35
N TRP A 58 11.84 -4.25 8.25
CA TRP A 58 10.50 -3.72 8.49
C TRP A 58 10.31 -3.32 9.94
N ASN A 59 10.07 -2.04 10.18
CA ASN A 59 9.75 -1.51 11.50
C ASN A 59 8.23 -1.59 11.74
N LEU A 60 7.82 -2.53 12.59
CA LEU A 60 6.40 -2.77 12.91
C LEU A 60 5.71 -1.58 13.59
N LYS A 61 6.46 -0.73 14.32
CA LYS A 61 5.90 0.41 15.06
C LYS A 61 5.38 1.50 14.12
N ASN A 62 6.09 1.77 13.02
CA ASN A 62 5.74 2.85 12.09
C ASN A 62 5.48 2.38 10.65
N GLY A 63 5.60 1.08 10.38
CA GLY A 63 5.41 0.48 9.06
C GLY A 63 6.43 0.94 8.02
N LYS A 64 7.56 1.53 8.46
CA LYS A 64 8.63 1.98 7.57
C LYS A 64 9.79 0.99 7.55
N GLY A 65 10.58 0.98 6.48
CA GLY A 65 11.63 -0.01 6.34
C GLY A 65 12.59 0.25 5.20
N ALA A 66 13.48 -0.69 4.95
CA ALA A 66 14.36 -0.70 3.80
C ALA A 66 14.30 -2.08 3.12
N SER A 67 14.39 -2.09 1.79
CA SER A 67 14.45 -3.29 0.97
C SER A 67 15.55 -3.06 -0.07
N ILE A 68 16.56 -3.93 -0.10
CA ILE A 68 17.66 -3.94 -1.07
C ILE A 68 17.70 -5.37 -1.60
N ASN A 69 17.42 -5.60 -2.89
CA ASN A 69 17.38 -6.94 -3.50
C ASN A 69 16.61 -7.99 -2.67
N ALA A 70 15.56 -7.59 -1.91
CA ALA A 70 14.88 -8.49 -0.98
C ALA A 70 14.03 -9.56 -1.69
N ASP A 71 13.66 -9.31 -2.94
CA ASP A 71 12.88 -10.21 -3.77
C ASP A 71 13.77 -10.97 -4.77
N THR A 72 15.07 -11.14 -4.47
CA THR A 72 16.08 -11.75 -5.37
C THR A 72 16.62 -13.07 -4.79
N LEU A 73 16.92 -14.05 -5.68
CA LEU A 73 17.53 -15.37 -5.39
C LEU A 73 19.05 -15.35 -5.61
#